data_AF-A0A1D8UYG1-F1
#
_entry.id   AF-A0A1D8UYG1-F1
#
_cell.length_a   1.000
_cell.length_b   1.000
_cell.length_c   1.000
_cell.angle_alpha   90.00
_cell.angle_beta   90.00
_cell.angle_gamma   90.00
#
_symmetry.space_group_name_H-M   'P 1'
#
loop_
_entity.id
_entity.type
_entity.pdbx_description
1 polymer ?
#
loop_
_entity_poly.entity_id
_entity_poly.type
_entity_poly.pdbx_seq_one_letter_code
_entity_poly.pdbx_strand_id
1 'polypeptide(L)'
;MGVASWGDETSPFRFTGRDPIERNDRDPTMASYTAGHLGFHGYMRAVDALLQRRAGVGVFDLPDRCWRDAYDDEIPPQEAVAECLEEEGWPGG
;
A
#
# COMPACT_ATOMS: atom_id res chain seq x y z
N MET A 1 13.32 2.90 -3.95
CA MET A 1 12.60 3.49 -5.10
C MET A 1 11.75 4.62 -4.55
N GLY A 2 11.75 5.81 -5.16
CA GLY A 2 10.99 6.95 -4.63
C GLY A 2 9.51 6.93 -5.04
N VAL A 3 8.65 7.52 -4.21
CA VAL A 3 7.27 7.86 -4.60
C VAL A 3 7.31 9.05 -5.54
N ALA A 4 6.70 8.93 -6.71
CA ALA A 4 6.62 10.04 -7.69
C ALA A 4 5.39 10.90 -7.45
N SER A 5 4.28 10.28 -7.03
CA SER A 5 3.05 10.98 -6.68
C SER A 5 2.20 10.09 -5.78
N TRP A 6 1.70 10.65 -4.68
CA TRP A 6 0.79 9.96 -3.76
C TRP A 6 -0.59 9.75 -4.37
N GLY A 7 -1.00 10.64 -5.27
CA GLY A 7 -2.34 10.65 -5.83
C GLY A 7 -3.37 11.24 -4.86
N ASP A 8 -4.62 11.19 -5.26
CA ASP A 8 -5.77 11.75 -4.56
C ASP A 8 -7.02 10.91 -4.89
N GLU A 9 -8.22 11.41 -4.63
CA GLU A 9 -9.46 10.70 -4.93
C GLU A 9 -9.58 10.31 -6.42
N THR A 10 -8.99 11.13 -7.30
CA THR A 10 -9.07 11.01 -8.77
C THR A 10 -7.74 10.66 -9.43
N SER A 11 -6.62 10.89 -8.75
CA SER A 11 -5.28 10.59 -9.26
C SER A 11 -4.70 9.32 -8.64
N PRO A 12 -4.17 8.37 -9.43
CA PRO A 12 -3.57 7.15 -8.89
C PRO A 12 -2.17 7.40 -8.30
N PHE A 13 -1.82 6.62 -7.28
CA PHE A 13 -0.47 6.57 -6.72
C PHE A 13 0.55 6.06 -7.76
N ARG A 14 1.73 6.68 -7.79
CA ARG A 14 2.81 6.38 -8.74
C ARG A 14 4.17 6.30 -8.07
N PHE A 15 4.95 5.29 -8.45
CA PHE A 15 6.38 5.25 -8.18
C PHE A 15 7.19 5.90 -9.29
N THR A 16 8.35 6.43 -8.94
CA THR A 16 9.31 6.96 -9.91
C THR A 16 9.75 5.84 -10.85
N GLY A 17 9.48 6.00 -12.15
CA GLY A 17 9.90 5.07 -13.19
C GLY A 17 9.04 3.80 -13.32
N ARG A 18 7.84 3.76 -12.73
CA ARG A 18 6.90 2.64 -12.86
C ARG A 18 5.52 3.13 -13.30
N ASP A 19 4.81 2.30 -14.06
CA ASP A 19 3.44 2.59 -14.46
C ASP A 19 2.54 2.86 -13.24
N PRO A 20 1.58 3.80 -13.37
CA PRO A 20 0.63 4.10 -12.31
C PRO A 20 -0.09 2.83 -11.89
N ILE A 21 -0.27 2.68 -10.58
CA ILE A 21 -1.06 1.57 -10.08
C ILE A 21 -2.53 1.90 -10.34
N GLU A 22 -3.07 1.36 -11.43
CA GLU A 22 -4.47 1.53 -11.76
C GLU A 22 -5.37 0.82 -10.75
N ARG A 23 -6.56 1.39 -10.53
CA ARG A 23 -7.64 0.75 -9.78
C ARG A 23 -7.97 -0.58 -10.46
N ASN A 24 -8.04 -1.63 -9.66
CA ASN A 24 -8.42 -2.95 -10.14
C ASN A 24 -9.72 -3.35 -9.46
N ASP A 25 -10.84 -3.14 -10.15
CA ASP A 25 -12.19 -3.45 -9.66
C ASP A 25 -12.43 -4.96 -9.41
N ARG A 26 -11.43 -5.81 -9.66
CA ARG A 26 -11.49 -7.24 -9.36
C ARG A 26 -11.32 -7.58 -7.88
N ASP A 27 -10.84 -6.64 -7.07
CA ASP A 27 -10.67 -6.84 -5.62
C ASP A 27 -11.67 -5.98 -4.82
N PRO A 28 -12.89 -6.51 -4.55
CA PRO A 28 -13.96 -5.72 -3.93
C PRO A 28 -13.63 -5.32 -2.49
N THR A 29 -12.79 -6.09 -1.79
CA THR A 29 -12.33 -5.80 -0.43
C THR A 29 -11.47 -4.54 -0.42
N MET A 30 -10.48 -4.47 -1.32
CA MET A 30 -9.61 -3.29 -1.48
C MET A 30 -10.41 -2.05 -1.90
N ALA A 31 -11.30 -2.20 -2.87
CA ALA A 31 -12.11 -1.09 -3.36
C ALA A 31 -13.04 -0.52 -2.27
N SER A 32 -13.55 -1.38 -1.39
CA SER A 32 -14.40 -0.98 -0.27
C SER A 32 -13.59 -0.27 0.82
N TYR A 33 -12.42 -0.82 1.18
CA TYR A 33 -11.54 -0.23 2.19
C TYR A 33 -11.03 1.16 1.80
N THR A 34 -10.70 1.36 0.52
CA THR A 34 -10.17 2.63 0.04
C THR A 34 -11.27 3.66 -0.22
N ALA A 35 -12.55 3.30 -0.04
CA ALA A 35 -13.72 4.15 -0.26
C ALA A 35 -13.72 4.87 -1.63
N GLY A 36 -13.12 4.25 -2.66
CA GLY A 36 -13.00 4.85 -3.99
C GLY A 36 -11.84 5.83 -4.20
N HIS A 37 -11.00 6.07 -3.18
CA HIS A 37 -9.84 6.96 -3.29
C HIS A 37 -8.72 6.31 -4.12
N LEU A 38 -8.45 6.85 -5.32
CA LEU A 38 -7.52 6.23 -6.29
C LEU A 38 -6.05 6.24 -5.83
N GLY A 39 -5.59 7.31 -5.19
CA GLY A 39 -4.26 7.43 -4.60
C GLY A 39 -4.02 6.36 -3.53
N PHE A 40 -4.84 6.39 -2.48
CA PHE A 40 -4.80 5.40 -1.42
C PHE A 40 -4.97 3.96 -1.91
N HIS A 41 -5.84 3.69 -2.89
CA HIS A 41 -5.95 2.38 -3.51
C HIS A 41 -4.64 1.92 -4.17
N GLY A 42 -3.98 2.81 -4.91
CA GLY A 42 -2.68 2.51 -5.51
C GLY A 42 -1.60 2.27 -4.43
N TYR A 43 -1.62 3.04 -3.34
CA TYR A 43 -0.74 2.83 -2.19
C TYR A 43 -0.94 1.47 -1.54
N MET A 44 -2.18 1.11 -1.21
CA MET A 44 -2.52 -0.18 -0.60
C MET A 44 -2.08 -1.36 -1.47
N ARG A 45 -2.23 -1.26 -2.79
CA ARG A 45 -1.76 -2.31 -3.69
C ARG A 45 -0.24 -2.38 -3.77
N ALA A 46 0.46 -1.26 -3.60
CA ALA A 46 1.92 -1.25 -3.49
C ALA A 46 2.37 -1.96 -2.21
N VAL A 47 1.73 -1.65 -1.08
CA VAL A 47 1.93 -2.30 0.22
C VAL A 47 1.68 -3.80 0.11
N ASP A 48 0.53 -4.21 -0.42
CA ASP A 48 0.15 -5.61 -0.61
C ASP A 48 1.20 -6.37 -1.47
N ALA A 49 1.62 -5.78 -2.59
CA ALA A 49 2.65 -6.38 -3.43
C ALA A 49 4.02 -6.50 -2.74
N LEU A 50 4.35 -5.59 -1.80
CA LEU A 50 5.59 -5.65 -1.02
C LEU A 50 5.50 -6.70 0.09
N LEU A 51 4.38 -6.76 0.81
CA LEU A 51 4.10 -7.77 1.82
C LEU A 51 4.14 -9.17 1.21
N GLN A 52 3.48 -9.36 0.07
CA GLN A 52 3.46 -10.66 -0.60
C GLN A 52 4.85 -11.06 -1.11
N ARG A 53 5.70 -10.10 -1.46
CA ARG A 53 7.10 -10.38 -1.86
C ARG A 53 8.03 -10.68 -0.68
N ARG A 54 7.85 -9.98 0.45
CA ARG A 54 8.74 -10.10 1.63
C ARG A 54 8.32 -11.24 2.56
N ALA A 55 7.03 -11.37 2.78
CA ALA A 55 6.44 -12.25 3.76
C ALA A 55 5.48 -13.29 3.15
N GLY A 56 5.04 -13.12 1.90
CA GLY A 56 4.07 -14.03 1.29
C GLY A 56 2.63 -13.85 1.79
N VAL A 57 2.39 -12.80 2.58
CA VAL A 57 1.09 -12.43 3.16
C VAL A 57 0.49 -11.24 2.41
N GLY A 58 -0.84 -11.12 2.45
CA GLY A 58 -1.56 -9.96 1.92
C GLY A 58 -1.80 -8.91 2.99
N VAL A 59 -2.13 -7.69 2.58
CA VAL A 59 -2.41 -6.59 3.53
C VAL A 59 -3.61 -6.86 4.45
N PHE A 60 -4.54 -7.72 4.02
CA PHE A 60 -5.71 -8.15 4.82
C PHE A 60 -5.43 -9.38 5.71
N ASP A 61 -4.26 -10.00 5.58
CA ASP A 61 -3.85 -11.15 6.38
C ASP A 61 -3.19 -10.69 7.70
N LEU A 62 -2.64 -9.48 7.70
CA LEU A 62 -2.01 -8.84 8.84
C LEU A 62 -3.04 -8.01 9.64
N PRO A 63 -2.87 -7.85 10.97
CA PRO A 63 -3.70 -6.98 11.77
C PRO A 63 -3.71 -5.56 11.18
N ASP A 64 -4.89 -4.93 11.16
CA ASP A 64 -5.15 -3.63 10.50
C ASP A 64 -4.23 -2.56 11.10
N ARG A 65 -3.02 -2.41 10.54
CA ARG A 65 -2.20 -1.22 10.71
C ARG A 65 -3.01 -0.06 10.13
N CYS A 66 -2.88 1.12 10.70
CA CYS A 66 -3.51 2.32 10.14
C CYS A 66 -2.80 2.75 8.85
N TRP A 67 -2.96 1.99 7.76
CA TRP A 67 -2.41 2.30 6.43
C TRP A 67 -2.91 3.65 5.92
N ARG A 68 -4.13 4.03 6.32
CA ARG A 68 -4.71 5.34 6.04
C ARG A 68 -3.86 6.47 6.63
N ASP A 69 -3.38 6.30 7.86
CA ASP A 69 -2.57 7.28 8.58
C ASP A 69 -1.18 7.36 7.97
N ALA A 70 -0.57 6.20 7.67
CA ALA A 70 0.70 6.14 6.94
C ALA A 70 0.63 6.78 5.54
N TYR A 71 -0.51 6.68 4.86
CA TYR A 71 -0.74 7.39 3.60
C TYR A 71 -0.90 8.90 3.78
N ASP A 72 -1.62 9.32 4.83
CA ASP A 72 -1.85 10.75 5.14
C ASP A 72 -0.56 11.46 5.58
N ASP A 73 0.31 10.74 6.30
CA ASP A 73 1.66 11.19 6.70
C ASP A 73 2.70 11.02 5.57
N GLU A 74 2.27 10.60 4.37
CA GLU A 74 3.13 10.40 3.19
C GLU A 74 4.31 9.44 3.47
N ILE A 75 4.10 8.42 4.31
CA ILE A 75 5.10 7.40 4.66
C ILE A 75 5.25 6.41 3.51
N PRO A 76 6.45 6.28 2.90
CA PRO A 76 6.69 5.40 1.76
C PRO A 76 6.20 3.98 2.04
N PRO A 77 5.54 3.30 1.07
CA PRO A 77 5.01 1.96 1.31
C PRO A 77 6.11 0.94 1.64
N GLN A 78 7.36 1.20 1.25
CA GLN A 78 8.52 0.36 1.62
C GLN A 78 8.86 0.45 3.12
N GLU A 79 8.71 1.65 3.67
CA GLU A 79 8.97 1.98 5.08
C GLU A 79 7.79 1.49 5.92
N ALA A 80 6.56 1.84 5.54
CA ALA A 80 5.37 1.37 6.22
C ALA A 80 5.26 -0.17 6.28
N VAL A 81 5.67 -0.87 5.22
CA VAL A 81 5.75 -2.35 5.23
C VAL A 81 6.88 -2.86 6.11
N ALA A 82 8.04 -2.21 6.11
CA ALA A 82 9.16 -2.62 6.96
C ALA A 82 8.75 -2.53 8.43
N GLU A 83 8.22 -1.39 8.85
CA GLU A 83 7.76 -1.19 10.22
C GLU A 83 6.63 -2.16 10.59
N CYS A 84 5.63 -2.38 9.72
CA CYS A 84 4.56 -3.35 9.97
C CYS A 84 5.10 -4.75 10.25
N LEU A 85 6.04 -5.20 9.41
CA LEU A 85 6.68 -6.51 9.57
C LEU A 85 7.53 -6.57 10.84
N GLU A 86 8.26 -5.51 11.16
CA GLU A 86 9.04 -5.41 12.41
C GLU A 86 8.13 -5.46 13.66
N GLU A 87 7.01 -4.74 13.65
CA GLU A 87 6.01 -4.73 14.73
C GLU A 87 5.36 -6.10 14.93
N GLU A 88 5.11 -6.84 13.84
CA GLU A 88 4.59 -8.21 13.89
C GLU A 88 5.65 -9.27 14.19
N GLY A 89 6.92 -8.87 14.33
CA GLY A 89 8.01 -9.79 14.63
C GLY A 89 8.45 -10.65 13.45
N TRP A 90 8.16 -10.25 12.22
CA TRP A 90 8.76 -10.83 11.03
C TRP A 90 10.22 -10.41 10.95
N PRO A 91 11.19 -11.34 11.08
CA PRO A 91 12.60 -11.00 10.96
C PRO A 91 12.85 -10.61 9.49
N GLY A 92 13.14 -9.33 9.26
CA GLY A 92 13.59 -8.86 7.96
C GLY A 92 14.77 -9.70 7.49
N GLY A 93 14.59 -10.40 6.36
CA GLY A 93 15.64 -11.22 5.74
C GLY A 93 16.79 -10.38 5.19
#